data_AF-A0A533S1M3-F1
#
_entry.id   AF-A0A533S1M3-F1
#
_cell.length_a   1.000
_cell.length_b   1.000
_cell.length_c   1.000
_cell.angle_alpha   90.00
_cell.angle_beta   90.00
_cell.angle_gamma   90.00
#
_symmetry.space_group_name_H-M   'P 1'
#
loop_
_entity.id
_entity.type
_entity.pdbx_description
1 polymer ?
#
loop_
_entity_poly.entity_id
_entity_poly.type
_entity_poly.pdbx_seq_one_letter_code
_entity_poly.pdbx_strand_id
1 'polypeptide(L)'
;MEIIRTVLGDIAPADLGITLVHEHILCDFIGADKVSKERYDVNEVFNVMLPYLSEIHRLGVRGFVDCTPAYLGRDVQLLADLSKASGIQILTNTGLYKEPY
;
A
#
# COMPACT_ATOMS: atom_id res chain seq x y z
N MET A 1 9.96 -3.61 23.40
CA MET A 1 9.17 -4.53 22.57
C MET A 1 9.38 -4.12 21.13
N GLU A 2 9.68 -5.09 20.26
CA GLU A 2 9.79 -4.86 18.83
C GLU A 2 8.39 -4.64 18.24
N ILE A 3 8.28 -3.73 17.28
CA ILE A 3 7.01 -3.37 16.64
C ILE A 3 7.20 -3.25 15.13
N ILE A 4 6.12 -3.47 14.40
CA ILE A 4 6.02 -3.15 12.98
C ILE A 4 4.88 -2.15 12.80
N ARG A 5 5.15 -1.02 12.16
CA ARG A 5 4.15 0.03 11.92
C ARG A 5 3.43 -0.21 10.59
N THR A 6 2.14 -0.47 10.66
CA THR A 6 1.24 -0.58 9.50
C THR A 6 0.43 0.70 9.32
N VAL A 7 -0.33 0.80 8.23
CA VAL A 7 -1.28 1.90 8.00
C VAL A 7 -2.46 1.93 8.99
N LEU A 8 -2.70 0.83 9.72
CA LEU A 8 -3.74 0.74 10.76
C LEU A 8 -3.20 0.80 12.20
N GLY A 9 -1.88 0.93 12.36
CA GLY A 9 -1.23 1.00 13.66
C GLY A 9 -0.09 0.00 13.82
N ASP A 10 0.47 -0.03 15.03
CA ASP A 10 1.60 -0.89 15.36
C ASP A 10 1.12 -2.32 15.67
N ILE A 11 1.82 -3.33 15.15
CA ILE A 11 1.58 -4.76 15.39
C ILE A 11 2.84 -5.44 15.95
N ALA A 12 2.67 -6.63 16.53
CA ALA A 12 3.83 -7.46 16.88
C ALA A 12 4.43 -8.08 15.61
N PRO A 13 5.76 -8.27 15.52
CA PRO A 13 6.39 -8.89 14.35
C PRO A 13 5.83 -10.26 13.97
N ALA A 14 5.36 -11.04 14.96
CA ALA A 14 4.75 -12.35 14.73
C ALA A 14 3.42 -12.28 13.97
N ASP A 15 2.71 -11.13 14.01
CA ASP A 15 1.43 -10.93 13.34
C ASP A 15 1.58 -10.62 11.85
N LEU A 16 2.80 -10.30 11.37
CA LEU A 16 3.04 -9.93 9.98
C LEU A 16 2.89 -11.13 9.02
N GLY A 17 3.23 -12.34 9.48
CA GLY A 17 3.04 -13.58 8.74
C GLY A 17 3.72 -13.62 7.36
N ILE A 18 3.15 -14.42 6.44
CA ILE A 18 3.63 -14.46 5.04
C ILE A 18 3.43 -13.08 4.42
N THR A 19 4.50 -12.51 3.86
CA THR A 19 4.55 -11.11 3.45
C THR A 19 5.07 -10.94 2.03
N LEU A 20 4.36 -10.17 1.23
CA LEU A 20 4.87 -9.62 -0.02
C LEU A 20 5.62 -8.33 0.29
N VAL A 21 6.94 -8.36 0.15
CA VAL A 21 7.83 -7.33 0.71
C VAL A 21 8.11 -6.14 -0.21
N HIS A 22 7.63 -6.18 -1.46
CA HIS A 22 7.79 -5.06 -2.39
C HIS A 22 6.68 -5.09 -3.44
N GLU A 23 5.63 -4.31 -3.21
CA GLU A 23 4.46 -4.25 -4.08
C GLU A 23 3.97 -2.81 -4.22
N HIS A 24 2.98 -2.59 -5.09
CA HIS A 24 2.36 -1.29 -5.31
C HIS A 24 0.85 -1.44 -5.55
N ILE A 25 0.03 -0.70 -4.81
CA ILE A 25 -1.42 -0.59 -5.05
C ILE A 25 -1.71 0.29 -6.27
N LEU A 26 -0.97 1.38 -6.40
CA LEU A 26 -1.08 2.35 -7.48
C LEU A 26 0.28 3.00 -7.70
N CYS A 27 0.67 3.14 -8.97
CA CYS A 27 1.81 3.97 -9.36
C CYS A 27 1.38 4.90 -10.49
N ASP A 28 1.73 6.18 -10.38
CA ASP A 28 1.60 7.16 -11.46
C ASP A 28 2.97 7.66 -11.90
N PHE A 29 3.40 7.22 -13.08
CA PHE A 29 4.69 7.58 -13.68
C PHE A 29 4.60 8.82 -14.58
N ILE A 30 3.55 9.65 -14.47
CA ILE A 30 3.39 10.86 -15.30
C ILE A 30 4.49 11.91 -15.10
N GLY A 31 5.19 11.86 -13.96
CA GLY A 31 6.20 12.82 -13.54
C GLY A 31 5.85 13.48 -12.20
N ALA A 32 6.88 13.71 -11.37
CA ALA A 32 6.71 14.21 -10.00
C ALA A 32 6.05 15.60 -9.91
N ASP A 33 6.18 16.42 -10.98
CA ASP A 33 5.57 17.75 -11.11
C ASP A 33 4.08 17.71 -11.51
N LYS A 34 3.59 16.55 -11.98
CA LYS A 34 2.25 16.38 -12.54
C LYS A 34 1.38 15.38 -11.80
N VAL A 35 1.99 14.51 -11.01
CA VAL A 35 1.27 13.53 -10.20
C VAL A 35 0.32 14.25 -9.24
N SER A 36 -0.93 13.82 -9.21
CA SER A 36 -1.93 14.39 -8.31
C SER A 36 -3.12 13.47 -8.14
N LYS A 37 -3.89 13.68 -7.06
CA LYS A 37 -5.07 12.86 -6.74
C LYS A 37 -6.19 12.99 -7.76
N GLU A 38 -6.26 14.08 -8.53
CA GLU A 38 -7.30 14.27 -9.56
C GLU A 38 -7.10 13.38 -10.80
N ARG A 39 -5.97 12.66 -10.88
CA ARG A 39 -5.63 11.81 -12.02
C ARG A 39 -6.22 10.40 -11.97
N TYR A 40 -6.78 10.01 -10.82
CA TYR A 40 -7.38 8.69 -10.64
C TYR A 40 -8.63 8.79 -9.78
N ASP A 41 -9.57 7.86 -9.98
CA ASP A 41 -10.70 7.70 -9.08
C ASP A 41 -10.31 6.73 -7.96
N VAL A 42 -10.28 7.22 -6.72
CA VAL A 42 -9.96 6.42 -5.53
C VAL A 42 -10.88 5.20 -5.41
N ASN A 43 -12.17 5.34 -5.77
CA ASN A 43 -13.12 4.24 -5.70
C ASN A 43 -12.85 3.19 -6.78
N GLU A 44 -12.42 3.62 -7.96
CA GLU A 44 -12.01 2.69 -9.02
C GLU A 44 -10.81 1.86 -8.55
N VAL A 45 -9.75 2.52 -8.05
CA VAL A 45 -8.56 1.81 -7.54
C VAL A 45 -8.94 0.87 -6.40
N PHE A 46 -9.78 1.30 -5.47
CA PHE A 46 -10.26 0.46 -4.38
C PHE A 46 -10.99 -0.80 -4.88
N ASN A 47 -11.96 -0.62 -5.80
CA ASN A 47 -12.76 -1.71 -6.35
C ASN A 47 -11.94 -2.69 -7.18
N VAL A 48 -10.91 -2.21 -7.88
CA VAL A 48 -9.99 -3.06 -8.64
C VAL A 48 -9.08 -3.85 -7.70
N MET A 49 -8.53 -3.23 -6.66
CA MET A 49 -7.49 -3.84 -5.83
C MET A 49 -8.03 -4.74 -4.71
N LEU A 50 -9.22 -4.45 -4.16
CA LEU A 50 -9.78 -5.23 -3.06
C LEU A 50 -9.95 -6.73 -3.39
N PRO A 51 -10.44 -7.15 -4.57
CA PRO A 51 -10.52 -8.56 -4.93
C PRO A 51 -9.18 -9.30 -4.88
N TYR A 52 -8.11 -8.68 -5.40
CA TYR A 52 -6.75 -9.26 -5.39
C TYR A 52 -6.20 -9.38 -3.97
N LEU A 53 -6.35 -8.33 -3.14
CA LEU A 53 -5.92 -8.38 -1.74
C LEU A 53 -6.69 -9.44 -0.94
N SER A 54 -7.99 -9.55 -1.20
CA SER A 54 -8.83 -10.58 -0.59
C SER A 54 -8.42 -11.99 -1.03
N GLU A 55 -7.97 -12.15 -2.27
CA GLU A 55 -7.49 -13.43 -2.79
C GLU A 55 -6.19 -13.86 -2.13
N ILE A 56 -5.17 -12.99 -2.08
CA ILE A 56 -3.91 -13.32 -1.42
C ILE A 56 -4.10 -13.55 0.08
N HIS A 57 -5.05 -12.85 0.72
CA HIS A 57 -5.41 -13.12 2.11
C HIS A 57 -5.95 -14.55 2.30
N ARG A 58 -6.81 -15.02 1.39
CA ARG A 58 -7.32 -16.42 1.38
C ARG A 58 -6.20 -17.44 1.13
N LEU A 59 -5.16 -17.06 0.39
CA LEU A 59 -3.97 -17.90 0.16
C LEU A 59 -2.97 -17.89 1.33
N GLY A 60 -3.25 -17.16 2.41
CA GLY A 60 -2.44 -17.15 3.62
C GLY A 60 -1.48 -15.96 3.75
N VAL A 61 -1.47 -15.04 2.78
CA VAL A 61 -0.72 -13.78 2.92
C VAL A 61 -1.36 -12.94 4.03
N ARG A 62 -0.52 -12.31 4.84
CA ARG A 62 -0.95 -11.42 5.93
C ARG A 62 -0.30 -10.05 5.82
N GLY A 63 0.94 -9.98 5.36
CA GLY A 63 1.67 -8.72 5.14
C GLY A 63 1.75 -8.32 3.66
N PHE A 64 1.68 -7.02 3.41
CA PHE A 64 1.90 -6.41 2.10
C PHE A 64 2.63 -5.09 2.27
N VAL A 65 3.77 -4.91 1.62
CA VAL A 65 4.55 -3.67 1.70
C VAL A 65 4.32 -2.86 0.43
N ASP A 66 3.54 -1.78 0.55
CA ASP A 66 3.41 -0.80 -0.51
C ASP A 66 4.64 0.09 -0.56
N CYS A 67 5.41 -0.06 -1.62
CA CYS A 67 6.69 0.61 -1.84
C CYS A 67 6.53 1.91 -2.64
N THR A 68 5.32 2.45 -2.80
CA THR A 68 5.07 3.67 -3.59
C THR A 68 5.58 4.89 -2.84
N PRO A 69 6.64 5.59 -3.30
CA PRO A 69 7.22 6.73 -2.59
C PRO A 69 6.38 8.00 -2.79
N ALA A 70 6.85 9.11 -2.20
CA ALA A 70 6.30 10.42 -2.54
C ALA A 70 6.42 10.68 -4.06
N TYR A 71 5.44 11.40 -4.61
CA TYR A 71 5.37 11.79 -6.02
C TYR A 71 5.26 10.64 -7.04
N LEU A 72 4.85 9.45 -6.61
CA LEU A 72 4.52 8.33 -7.50
C LEU A 72 3.09 7.82 -7.33
N GLY A 73 2.20 8.63 -6.72
CA GLY A 73 0.80 8.27 -6.50
C GLY A 73 0.49 7.61 -5.16
N ARG A 74 1.40 7.69 -4.17
CA ARG A 74 1.15 7.16 -2.82
C ARG A 74 -0.09 7.79 -2.19
N ASP A 75 -1.09 6.98 -1.87
CA ASP A 75 -2.32 7.39 -1.19
C ASP A 75 -2.54 6.63 0.13
N VAL A 76 -2.08 7.20 1.24
CA VAL A 76 -2.12 6.55 2.56
C VAL A 76 -3.54 6.25 3.07
N GLN A 77 -4.53 7.05 2.68
CA GLN A 77 -5.92 6.82 3.10
C GLN A 77 -6.50 5.61 2.36
N LEU A 78 -6.27 5.53 1.05
CA LEU A 78 -6.64 4.36 0.25
C LEU A 78 -5.99 3.08 0.78
N LEU A 79 -4.69 3.13 1.16
CA LEU A 79 -4.00 1.99 1.77
C LEU A 79 -4.69 1.55 3.08
N ALA A 80 -5.05 2.50 3.95
CA ALA A 80 -5.75 2.19 5.18
C ALA A 80 -7.13 1.56 4.92
N ASP A 81 -7.88 2.06 3.95
CA ASP A 81 -9.21 1.54 3.64
C ASP A 81 -9.14 0.14 3.01
N LEU A 82 -8.17 -0.12 2.13
CA LEU A 82 -7.89 -1.45 1.58
C LEU A 82 -7.42 -2.44 2.66
N SER A 83 -6.57 -1.99 3.59
CA SER A 83 -6.10 -2.82 4.71
C SER A 83 -7.28 -3.25 5.59
N LYS A 84 -8.18 -2.32 5.94
CA LYS A 84 -9.40 -2.62 6.71
C LYS A 84 -10.31 -3.60 5.98
N ALA A 85 -10.53 -3.40 4.69
CA ALA A 85 -11.49 -4.18 3.92
C ALA A 85 -10.98 -5.60 3.59
N SER A 86 -9.68 -5.76 3.34
CA SER A 86 -9.08 -7.04 2.96
C SER A 86 -8.59 -7.89 4.14
N GLY A 87 -8.30 -7.26 5.30
CA GLY A 87 -7.64 -7.90 6.43
C GLY A 87 -6.12 -8.06 6.26
N ILE A 88 -5.54 -7.56 5.17
CA ILE A 88 -4.09 -7.53 4.97
C ILE A 88 -3.47 -6.40 5.79
N GLN A 89 -2.38 -6.70 6.50
CA GLN A 89 -1.52 -5.74 7.17
C GLN A 89 -0.67 -5.00 6.12
N ILE A 90 -1.03 -3.75 5.81
CA ILE A 90 -0.30 -2.96 4.82
C ILE A 90 0.75 -2.09 5.52
N LEU A 91 2.01 -2.27 5.14
CA LEU A 91 3.09 -1.34 5.44
C LEU A 91 3.20 -0.37 4.28
N THR A 92 3.54 0.88 4.58
CA THR A 92 3.91 1.86 3.55
C THR A 92 5.26 2.45 3.88
N ASN A 93 5.87 3.09 2.90
CA ASN A 93 7.18 3.71 3.03
C ASN A 93 7.09 5.23 3.10
N THR A 94 8.26 5.84 3.24
CA THR A 94 8.54 7.24 2.91
C THR A 94 9.72 7.29 1.95
N GLY A 95 10.06 8.48 1.46
CA GLY A 95 11.19 8.69 0.56
C GLY A 95 10.78 9.12 -0.85
N LEU A 96 11.77 9.18 -1.73
CA LEU A 96 11.70 9.61 -3.12
C LEU A 96 12.13 8.45 -4.03
N TYR A 97 11.68 8.45 -5.28
CA TYR A 97 11.92 7.32 -6.19
C TYR A 97 13.35 7.31 -6.77
N LYS A 98 13.72 8.35 -7.55
CA LYS A 98 15.07 8.48 -8.12
C LYS A 98 15.38 9.94 -8.48
N GLU A 99 16.64 10.31 -8.58
CA GLU A 99 17.00 11.59 -9.20
C GLU A 99 16.62 11.58 -10.69
N PRO A 100 16.19 12.72 -11.29
CA PRO A 100 15.94 14.05 -10.72
C PRO A 100 14.49 14.29 -10.26
N TYR A 101 13.68 13.24 -10.13
CA TYR A 101 12.22 13.30 -9.91
C TYR A 101 11.72 12.13 -9.05
#